data_AF-A0A2S5CZS4-F1
#
_entry.id   AF-A0A2S5CZS4-F1
#
_cell.length_a   1.000
_cell.length_b   1.000
_cell.length_c   1.000
_cell.angle_alpha   90.00
_cell.angle_beta   90.00
_cell.angle_gamma   90.00
#
_symmetry.space_group_name_H-M   'P 1'
#
loop_
_entity.id
_entity.type
_entity.pdbx_description
1 polymer ?
#
loop_
_entity_poly.entity_id
_entity_poly.type
_entity_poly.pdbx_seq_one_letter_code
_entity_poly.pdbx_strand_id
1 'polypeptide(L)'
;MWQPTQEEIEQLKQLNGDKGAKHDAFYCAMAPILFEVAIDHCNGTWCPETMPQGVQLFIAKAIQFNMQTIGLKGRVMGTVSYSYDTEFPKAIWTYLRPYKKVKFHALR
;
A
#
# COMPACT_ATOMS: atom_id res chain seq x y z
N MET A 1 9.52 2.15 14.59
CA MET A 1 9.28 2.59 13.20
C MET A 1 10.46 2.17 12.35
N TRP A 2 10.21 1.36 11.34
CA TRP A 2 11.21 0.95 10.34
C TRP A 2 11.71 2.19 9.57
N GLN A 3 13.01 2.31 9.37
CA GLN A 3 13.61 3.36 8.55
C GLN A 3 14.08 2.68 7.25
N PRO A 4 13.40 2.88 6.12
CA PRO A 4 13.80 2.25 4.87
C PRO A 4 15.16 2.77 4.41
N THR A 5 16.02 1.87 3.98
CA THR A 5 17.32 2.19 3.40
C THR A 5 17.16 2.74 1.98
N GLN A 6 18.18 3.43 1.47
CA GLN A 6 18.13 4.02 0.14
C GLN A 6 17.93 2.95 -0.96
N GLU A 7 18.50 1.76 -0.78
CA GLU A 7 18.37 0.63 -1.70
C GLU A 7 16.91 0.11 -1.76
N GLU A 8 16.24 0.01 -0.61
CA GLU A 8 14.84 -0.40 -0.54
C GLU A 8 13.92 0.63 -1.22
N ILE A 9 14.23 1.92 -1.07
CA ILE A 9 13.49 2.99 -1.76
C ILE A 9 13.68 2.89 -3.28
N GLU A 10 14.89 2.62 -3.75
CA GLU A 10 15.17 2.41 -5.17
C GLU A 10 14.44 1.19 -5.72
N GLN A 11 14.37 0.08 -4.97
CA GLN A 11 13.58 -1.08 -5.35
C GLN A 11 12.08 -0.75 -5.47
N LEU A 12 11.53 -0.03 -4.50
CA LEU A 12 10.12 0.41 -4.53
C LEU A 12 9.81 1.33 -5.72
N LYS A 13 10.73 2.23 -6.06
CA LYS A 13 10.62 3.09 -7.24
C LYS A 13 10.68 2.29 -8.54
N GLN A 14 11.57 1.31 -8.65
CA GLN A 14 11.67 0.44 -9.81
C GLN A 14 10.37 -0.32 -10.07
N LEU A 15 9.69 -0.79 -9.01
CA LEU A 15 8.38 -1.45 -9.11
C LEU A 15 7.26 -0.53 -9.62
N ASN A 16 7.40 0.78 -9.42
CA ASN A 16 6.46 1.79 -9.90
C ASN A 16 6.83 2.37 -11.27
N GLY A 17 8.04 2.08 -11.77
CA GLY A 17 8.56 2.68 -13.00
C GLY A 17 8.99 4.13 -12.83
N ASP A 18 9.08 4.63 -11.60
CA ASP A 18 9.50 6.00 -11.29
C ASP A 18 11.04 6.09 -11.26
N LYS A 19 11.60 7.04 -11.99
CA LYS A 19 13.06 7.31 -12.03
C LYS A 19 13.45 8.66 -11.41
N GLY A 20 12.47 9.39 -10.87
CA GLY A 20 12.68 10.74 -10.35
C GLY A 20 13.05 10.76 -8.87
N ALA A 21 13.94 11.68 -8.49
CA ALA A 21 14.34 11.94 -7.09
C ALA A 21 13.32 12.80 -6.31
N LYS A 22 12.26 13.29 -6.96
CA LYS A 22 11.30 14.24 -6.35
C LYS A 22 10.45 13.63 -5.25
N HIS A 23 10.28 12.31 -5.27
CA HIS A 23 9.33 11.62 -4.41
C HIS A 23 10.00 10.85 -3.26
N ASP A 24 11.32 10.94 -3.11
CA ASP A 24 12.12 10.13 -2.18
C ASP A 24 11.70 10.33 -0.73
N ALA A 25 11.48 11.60 -0.35
CA ALA A 25 10.97 11.95 0.97
C ALA A 25 9.58 11.35 1.23
N PHE A 26 8.74 11.25 0.19
CA PHE A 26 7.41 10.65 0.30
C PHE A 26 7.49 9.13 0.46
N TYR A 27 8.33 8.45 -0.31
CA TYR A 27 8.58 7.01 -0.14
C TYR A 27 9.12 6.70 1.27
N CYS A 28 10.05 7.51 1.77
CA CYS A 28 10.64 7.35 3.11
C CYS A 28 9.60 7.49 4.24
N ALA A 29 8.70 8.46 4.14
CA ALA A 29 7.65 8.66 5.14
C ALA A 29 6.53 7.61 5.04
N MET A 30 6.14 7.20 3.83
CA MET A 30 4.95 6.38 3.61
C MET A 30 5.21 4.87 3.74
N ALA A 31 6.41 4.39 3.38
CA ALA A 31 6.77 2.98 3.46
C ALA A 31 6.58 2.36 4.87
N PRO A 32 7.03 2.99 5.98
CA PRO A 32 6.82 2.41 7.31
C PRO A 32 5.34 2.35 7.72
N ILE A 33 4.55 3.36 7.36
CA ILE A 33 3.12 3.41 7.67
C ILE A 33 2.40 2.26 6.94
N LEU A 34 2.68 2.08 5.65
CA LEU A 34 2.07 1.03 4.85
C LEU A 34 2.51 -0.37 5.27
N PHE A 35 3.74 -0.50 5.78
CA PHE A 35 4.23 -1.75 6.34
C PHE A 35 3.48 -2.15 7.61
N GLU A 36 3.25 -1.20 8.53
CA GLU A 36 2.43 -1.42 9.72
C GLU A 36 0.99 -1.82 9.35
N VAL A 37 0.38 -1.14 8.38
CA VAL A 37 -0.96 -1.49 7.85
C VAL A 37 -0.98 -2.91 7.27
N ALA A 38 0.07 -3.30 6.53
CA ALA A 38 0.16 -4.64 5.96
C ALA A 38 0.28 -5.73 7.05
N ILE A 39 1.08 -5.47 8.09
CA ILE A 39 1.23 -6.35 9.27
C ILE A 39 -0.12 -6.54 9.96
N ASP A 40 -0.80 -5.44 10.27
CA ASP A 40 -2.09 -5.46 10.96
C ASP A 40 -3.14 -6.19 10.14
N HIS A 41 -3.21 -5.94 8.84
CA HIS A 41 -4.19 -6.58 7.95
C HIS A 41 -3.98 -8.11 7.86
N CYS A 42 -2.74 -8.56 7.86
CA CYS A 42 -2.41 -9.97 7.68
C CYS A 42 -2.22 -10.74 9.00
N ASN A 43 -2.27 -10.06 10.15
CA ASN A 43 -1.91 -10.60 11.46
C ASN A 43 -0.51 -11.26 11.43
N GLY A 44 0.41 -10.66 10.67
CA GLY A 44 1.75 -11.17 10.43
C GLY A 44 2.77 -10.55 11.38
N THR A 45 3.82 -11.27 11.70
CA THR A 45 5.00 -10.71 12.39
C THR A 45 6.16 -10.77 11.41
N TRP A 46 6.21 -9.81 10.49
CA TRP A 46 7.30 -9.72 9.52
C TRP A 46 8.37 -8.77 10.00
N CYS A 47 9.63 -9.13 9.74
CA CYS A 47 10.73 -8.19 9.82
C CYS A 47 10.91 -7.55 8.44
N PRO A 48 11.42 -6.31 8.36
CA PRO A 48 11.69 -5.65 7.08
C PRO A 48 12.60 -6.48 6.16
N GLU A 49 13.62 -7.12 6.74
CA GLU A 49 14.59 -7.96 6.04
C GLU A 49 13.98 -9.24 5.43
N THR A 50 12.89 -9.74 6.02
CA THR A 50 12.23 -10.99 5.60
C THR A 50 10.89 -10.74 4.91
N MET A 51 10.68 -9.52 4.42
CA MET A 51 9.42 -9.11 3.81
C MET A 51 9.13 -9.93 2.54
N PRO A 52 7.94 -10.54 2.42
CA PRO A 52 7.55 -11.21 1.19
C PRO A 52 7.44 -10.21 0.03
N GLN A 53 7.85 -10.63 -1.18
CA GLN A 53 7.79 -9.80 -2.39
C GLN A 53 6.37 -9.30 -2.69
N GLY A 54 5.32 -10.06 -2.36
CA GLY A 54 3.94 -9.58 -2.53
C GLY A 54 3.57 -8.41 -1.61
N VAL A 55 4.18 -8.32 -0.43
CA VAL A 55 4.01 -7.19 0.48
C VAL A 55 4.77 -5.96 -0.05
N GLN A 56 5.97 -6.16 -0.60
CA GLN A 56 6.72 -5.09 -1.28
C GLN A 56 5.94 -4.52 -2.46
N LEU A 57 5.31 -5.38 -3.27
CA LEU A 57 4.46 -4.97 -4.38
C LEU A 57 3.21 -4.21 -3.91
N PHE A 58 2.60 -4.64 -2.80
CA PHE A 58 1.50 -3.91 -2.17
C PHE A 58 1.93 -2.50 -1.76
N ILE A 59 3.07 -2.35 -1.08
CA ILE A 59 3.59 -1.06 -0.64
C ILE A 59 3.85 -0.16 -1.86
N ALA A 60 4.54 -0.66 -2.88
CA ALA A 60 4.81 0.10 -4.10
C ALA A 60 3.52 0.62 -4.75
N LYS A 61 2.53 -0.24 -4.96
CA LYS A 61 1.24 0.14 -5.58
C LYS A 61 0.39 1.04 -4.71
N ALA A 62 0.41 0.88 -3.39
CA ALA A 62 -0.27 1.77 -2.46
C ALA A 62 0.36 3.18 -2.49
N ILE A 63 1.68 3.28 -2.56
CA ILE A 63 2.40 4.56 -2.72
C ILE A 63 2.04 5.20 -4.06
N GLN A 64 2.05 4.44 -5.15
CA GLN A 64 1.66 4.93 -6.48
C GLN A 64 0.24 5.50 -6.48
N PHE A 65 -0.70 4.82 -5.83
CA PHE A 65 -2.08 5.27 -5.72
C PHE A 65 -2.20 6.58 -4.93
N ASN A 66 -1.47 6.71 -3.82
CA ASN A 66 -1.51 7.94 -3.01
C ASN A 66 -0.87 9.14 -3.71
N MET A 67 0.07 8.92 -4.63
CA MET A 67 0.64 9.98 -5.45
C MET A 67 -0.31 10.46 -6.55
N GLN A 68 -1.22 9.60 -7.02
CA GLN A 68 -2.19 9.99 -8.03
C GLN A 68 -3.21 10.93 -7.39
N THR A 69 -3.40 12.11 -7.99
CA THR A 69 -4.49 13.02 -7.59
C THR A 69 -5.82 12.31 -7.84
N ILE A 70 -6.52 11.94 -6.77
CA ILE A 70 -7.77 11.18 -6.80
C ILE A 70 -8.76 11.89 -7.72
N GLY A 71 -8.95 11.31 -8.91
CA GLY A 71 -9.83 11.83 -9.93
C GLY A 71 -11.30 11.48 -9.65
N LEU A 72 -12.18 12.29 -10.20
CA LEU A 72 -13.62 12.02 -10.32
C LEU A 72 -13.82 10.70 -11.09
N LYS A 73 -14.16 9.61 -10.39
CA LYS A 73 -14.25 8.26 -10.97
C LYS A 73 -15.51 8.03 -11.79
N GLY A 74 -16.58 8.77 -11.54
CA GLY A 74 -17.84 8.63 -12.28
C GLY A 74 -18.75 9.83 -12.09
N ARG A 75 -19.53 10.15 -13.12
CA ARG A 75 -20.62 11.12 -13.09
C ARG A 75 -21.89 10.39 -13.52
N VAL A 76 -22.90 10.32 -12.66
CA VAL A 76 -24.23 9.78 -13.01
C VAL A 76 -25.19 10.94 -13.26
N MET A 77 -25.72 11.01 -14.47
CA MET A 77 -26.58 12.09 -14.97
C MET A 77 -28.03 11.87 -14.52
N GLY A 78 -28.33 12.05 -13.24
CA GLY A 78 -29.72 11.88 -12.74
C GLY A 78 -29.92 12.34 -11.30
N THR A 79 -28.89 12.17 -10.47
CA THR A 79 -28.72 12.77 -9.15
C THR A 79 -27.23 13.02 -9.01
N VAL A 80 -26.80 14.26 -8.77
CA VAL A 80 -25.37 14.61 -8.74
C VAL A 80 -24.73 13.99 -7.48
N SER A 81 -24.28 12.74 -7.60
CA SER A 81 -23.51 12.06 -6.55
C SER A 81 -22.04 12.05 -6.95
N TYR A 82 -21.23 12.85 -6.25
CA TYR A 82 -19.77 12.75 -6.33
C TYR A 82 -19.31 11.61 -5.42
N SER A 83 -18.79 10.53 -6.00
CA SER A 83 -18.13 9.45 -5.25
C SER A 83 -16.63 9.68 -5.28
N TYR A 84 -16.03 9.94 -4.12
CA TYR A 84 -14.58 10.00 -3.94
C TYR A 84 -14.12 8.68 -3.32
N ASP A 85 -13.16 8.00 -3.95
CA ASP A 85 -12.54 6.79 -3.38
C ASP A 85 -11.54 7.23 -2.31
N THR A 86 -11.95 7.16 -1.03
CA THR A 86 -11.04 7.29 0.12
C THR A 86 -10.34 5.97 0.45
N GLU A 87 -10.78 4.85 -0.13
CA GLU A 87 -10.26 3.52 0.12
C GLU A 87 -9.34 3.03 -0.99
N PHE A 88 -8.32 2.24 -0.64
CA PHE A 88 -7.48 1.59 -1.64
C PHE A 88 -8.30 0.60 -2.48
N PRO A 89 -8.11 0.56 -3.82
CA PRO A 89 -8.76 -0.40 -4.69
C PRO A 89 -8.57 -1.86 -4.23
N LYS A 90 -9.61 -2.68 -4.37
CA LYS A 90 -9.58 -4.14 -4.03
C LYS A 90 -8.46 -4.91 -4.73
N ALA A 91 -8.00 -4.44 -5.88
CA ALA A 91 -6.88 -5.01 -6.62
C ALA A 91 -5.58 -4.95 -5.80
N ILE A 92 -5.30 -3.83 -5.13
CA ILE A 92 -4.08 -3.66 -4.32
C ILE A 92 -4.11 -4.64 -3.15
N TRP A 93 -5.24 -4.75 -2.46
CA TRP A 93 -5.43 -5.71 -1.36
C TRP A 93 -5.26 -7.18 -1.78
N THR A 94 -5.37 -7.49 -3.08
CA THR A 94 -5.24 -8.86 -3.58
C THR A 94 -3.83 -9.40 -3.38
N TYR A 95 -2.81 -8.54 -3.43
CA TYR A 95 -1.41 -8.93 -3.17
C TYR A 95 -1.16 -9.40 -1.74
N LEU A 96 -1.95 -8.91 -0.77
CA LEU A 96 -1.84 -9.31 0.63
C LEU A 96 -2.64 -10.58 0.98
N ARG A 97 -3.58 -10.99 0.13
CA ARG A 97 -4.47 -12.13 0.41
C ARG A 97 -3.73 -13.44 0.74
N PRO A 98 -2.65 -13.84 0.03
CA PRO A 98 -1.96 -15.09 0.31
C PRO A 98 -1.34 -15.15 1.70
N TYR A 99 -1.02 -13.98 2.26
CA TYR A 99 -0.31 -13.87 3.53
C TYR A 99 -1.25 -13.63 4.72
N LYS A 100 -2.55 -13.48 4.47
CA LYS A 100 -3.53 -13.16 5.51
C LYS A 100 -3.82 -14.38 6.37
N LYS A 101 -3.46 -14.30 7.65
CA LYS A 101 -3.83 -15.31 8.64
C LYS A 101 -5.23 -15.04 9.18
N VAL A 102 -6.03 -16.10 9.31
CA VAL A 102 -7.38 -16.03 9.91
C VAL A 102 -7.24 -15.73 11.41
N LYS A 103 -7.95 -14.71 11.89
CA LYS A 103 -8.04 -14.42 13.32
C LYS A 103 -9.18 -15.23 13.90
N PHE A 104 -8.85 -16.32 14.60
CA PHE A 104 -9.83 -17.11 15.32
C PHE A 104 -10.28 -16.33 16.55
N HIS A 105 -11.49 -15.80 16.51
CA HIS A 105 -12.17 -15.33 17.71
C HIS A 105 -12.90 -16.52 18.33
N ALA A 106 -12.23 -17.24 19.22
CA ALA A 106 -12.94 -18.16 20.10
C ALA A 106 -13.81 -17.32 21.03
N LEU A 107 -15.13 -17.37 20.83
CA LEU A 107 -16.10 -16.91 21.82
C LEU A 107 -15.90 -17.80 23.06
N ARG A 108 -15.34 -17.21 24.11
CA ARG A 108 -15.23 -17.83 25.43
C ARG A 108 -16.43 -17.41 26.28
#